data_AF-A0A291FEG2-F1
#
_entry.id   AF-A0A291FEG2-F1
#
_cell.length_a   1.000
_cell.length_b   1.000
_cell.length_c   1.000
_cell.angle_alpha   90.00
_cell.angle_beta   90.00
_cell.angle_gamma   90.00
#
_symmetry.space_group_name_H-M   'P 1'
#
loop_
_entity.id
_entity.type
_entity.pdbx_description
1 polymer ?
#
loop_
_entity_poly.entity_id
_entity_poly.type
_entity_poly.pdbx_seq_one_letter_code
_entity_poly.pdbx_strand_id
1 'polypeptide(L)'
;NIKVIQTDILKFSFPKHINYKIYGNIPYNISTDIVKRITFESQAKYSYLIVEKGFAKRLQNLQRALGLLLMVEMDIKMLKKVPPLYFHPKPSVDSVLIVLERHQPLISKKDYKKYRSFVYKWVNREYRVLFTK
;
A
#
# COMPACT_ATOMS: atom_id res chain seq x y z
N ASN A 1 21.42 -11.23 16.11
CA ASN A 1 21.01 -10.76 14.75
C ASN A 1 19.72 -9.92 14.78
N ILE A 2 19.40 -9.24 15.88
CA ILE A 2 18.19 -8.40 16.02
C ILE A 2 18.65 -7.04 16.54
N LYS A 3 18.09 -5.96 15.97
CA LYS A 3 18.25 -4.59 16.46
C LYS A 3 16.88 -3.94 16.53
N VAL A 4 16.50 -3.45 17.70
CA VAL A 4 15.26 -2.69 17.90
C VAL A 4 15.56 -1.21 17.71
N ILE A 5 14.76 -0.54 16.90
CA ILE A 5 14.87 0.90 16.63
C ILE A 5 13.55 1.55 17.07
N GLN A 6 13.60 2.37 18.12
CA GLN A 6 12.44 3.13 18.59
C GLN A 6 12.23 4.34 17.68
N THR A 7 11.28 4.24 16.76
CA THR A 7 11.01 5.29 15.78
C THR A 7 9.59 5.17 15.24
N ASP A 8 9.08 6.28 14.72
CA ASP A 8 7.84 6.30 13.95
C ASP A 8 8.13 5.81 12.54
N ILE A 9 7.44 4.76 12.09
CA ILE A 9 7.61 4.20 10.74
C ILE A 9 7.29 5.22 9.64
N LEU A 10 6.41 6.19 9.92
CA LEU A 10 6.08 7.30 9.01
C LEU A 10 7.22 8.32 8.90
N LYS A 11 8.24 8.24 9.77
CA LYS A 11 9.45 9.07 9.75
C LYS A 11 10.72 8.26 9.49
N PHE A 12 10.62 6.93 9.50
CA PHE A 12 11.75 6.04 9.31
C PHE A 12 12.37 6.20 7.92
N SER A 13 13.71 6.29 7.88
CA SER A 13 14.47 6.37 6.63
C SER A 13 14.83 4.95 6.18
N PHE A 14 14.19 4.48 5.12
CA PHE A 14 14.48 3.16 4.58
C PHE A 14 15.84 3.11 3.89
N PRO A 15 16.57 1.99 4.00
CA PRO A 15 17.81 1.78 3.27
C PRO A 15 17.60 1.82 1.74
N LYS A 16 18.55 2.40 0.98
CA LYS A 16 18.45 2.59 -0.48
C LYS A 16 19.36 1.70 -1.34
N HIS A 17 20.29 0.99 -0.72
CA HIS A 17 21.34 0.24 -1.45
C HIS A 17 21.51 -1.18 -0.93
N ILE A 18 20.49 -1.68 -0.23
CA ILE A 18 20.48 -3.05 0.28
C ILE A 18 19.16 -3.72 -0.10
N ASN A 19 19.22 -5.03 -0.32
CA ASN A 19 18.02 -5.82 -0.52
C ASN A 19 17.42 -6.19 0.84
N TYR A 20 16.16 -5.84 1.03
CA TYR A 20 15.42 -6.19 2.24
C TYR A 20 13.95 -6.45 1.91
N LYS A 21 13.29 -7.08 2.88
CA LYS A 21 11.85 -7.33 2.88
C LYS A 21 11.25 -6.65 4.09
N ILE A 22 9.96 -6.33 3.99
CA ILE A 22 9.20 -5.76 5.10
C ILE A 22 8.18 -6.78 5.57
N TYR A 23 7.99 -6.87 6.89
CA TYR A 23 6.89 -7.58 7.50
C TYR A 23 6.24 -6.68 8.56
N GLY A 24 4.92 -6.72 8.69
CA GLY A 24 4.23 -6.00 9.75
C GLY A 24 2.79 -6.42 9.95
N ASN A 25 2.42 -6.66 11.20
CA ASN A 25 1.02 -6.63 11.63
C ASN A 25 0.68 -5.18 12.00
N ILE A 26 0.06 -4.44 11.08
CA ILE A 26 -0.03 -2.98 11.19
C ILE A 26 -1.38 -2.51 11.76
N PRO A 27 -1.41 -1.42 12.56
CA PRO A 27 -2.66 -0.89 13.08
C PRO A 27 -3.61 -0.41 11.97
N TYR A 28 -4.92 -0.62 12.15
CA TYR A 28 -5.91 -0.31 11.12
C TYR A 28 -6.04 1.19 10.84
N ASN A 29 -5.94 2.03 11.87
CA ASN A 29 -6.12 3.48 11.78
C ASN A 29 -5.07 4.17 10.88
N ILE A 30 -3.85 3.64 10.82
CA ILE A 30 -2.74 4.20 10.02
C ILE A 30 -2.31 3.29 8.86
N SER A 31 -3.11 2.27 8.54
CA SER A 31 -2.78 1.30 7.47
C SER A 31 -2.57 1.96 6.11
N THR A 32 -3.36 2.99 5.79
CA THR A 32 -3.20 3.75 4.54
C THR A 32 -1.84 4.45 4.47
N ASP A 33 -1.43 5.10 5.56
CA ASP A 33 -0.19 5.88 5.58
C ASP A 33 1.03 4.99 5.57
N ILE A 34 0.99 3.86 6.29
CA ILE A 34 2.06 2.86 6.25
C ILE A 34 2.19 2.25 4.84
N VAL A 35 1.09 1.84 4.20
CA VAL A 35 1.16 1.28 2.85
C VAL A 35 1.72 2.29 1.85
N LYS A 36 1.30 3.57 1.92
CA LYS A 36 1.87 4.63 1.09
C LYS A 36 3.35 4.84 1.36
N ARG A 37 3.76 4.89 2.64
CA ARG A 37 5.14 5.08 3.08
C ARG A 37 6.04 3.95 2.56
N ILE A 38 5.60 2.71 2.70
CA ILE A 38 6.30 1.53 2.16
C ILE A 38 6.36 1.59 0.63
N THR A 39 5.27 1.97 -0.03
CA THR A 39 5.22 1.96 -1.49
C THR A 39 6.13 3.03 -2.07
N PHE A 40 5.98 4.27 -1.63
CA PHE A 40 6.64 5.42 -2.26
C PHE A 40 8.04 5.74 -1.71
N GLU A 41 8.41 5.25 -0.52
CA GLU A 41 9.69 5.64 0.13
C GLU A 41 10.63 4.48 0.45
N SER A 42 10.17 3.23 0.32
CA SER A 42 11.01 2.03 0.48
C SER A 42 11.30 1.40 -0.87
N GLN A 43 12.39 0.65 -0.98
CA GLN A 43 12.74 -0.14 -2.16
C GLN A 43 12.55 -1.66 -1.95
N ALA A 44 11.90 -2.06 -0.86
CA ALA A 44 11.63 -3.46 -0.59
C ALA A 44 10.91 -4.12 -1.77
N LYS A 45 11.44 -5.26 -2.24
CA LYS A 45 10.82 -6.07 -3.30
C LYS A 45 9.56 -6.78 -2.82
N TYR A 46 9.53 -7.21 -1.56
CA TYR A 46 8.38 -7.86 -0.94
C TYR A 46 8.07 -7.20 0.41
N SER A 47 6.79 -6.85 0.60
CA SER A 47 6.26 -6.40 1.89
C SER A 47 5.06 -7.25 2.27
N TYR A 48 5.16 -7.98 3.38
CA TYR A 48 4.11 -8.85 3.90
C TYR A 48 3.39 -8.15 5.05
N LEU A 49 2.11 -7.84 4.88
CA LEU A 49 1.36 -7.06 5.85
C LEU A 49 0.11 -7.81 6.30
N ILE A 50 -0.17 -7.82 7.60
CA ILE A 50 -1.48 -8.20 8.12
C ILE A 50 -2.30 -6.92 8.27
N VAL A 51 -3.44 -6.88 7.59
CA VAL A 51 -4.33 -5.72 7.53
C VAL A 51 -5.79 -6.15 7.65
N GLU A 52 -6.68 -5.21 7.95
CA GLU A 52 -8.12 -5.42 7.88
C GLU A 52 -8.54 -5.92 6.48
N LYS A 53 -9.41 -6.93 6.41
CA LYS A 53 -9.91 -7.50 5.15
C LYS A 53 -10.60 -6.45 4.26
N GLY A 54 -11.37 -5.53 4.86
CA GLY A 54 -12.00 -4.43 4.14
C GLY A 54 -10.97 -3.49 3.50
N PHE A 55 -9.88 -3.21 4.22
CA PHE A 55 -8.76 -2.44 3.69
C PHE A 55 -8.03 -3.14 2.55
N ALA A 56 -7.72 -4.44 2.68
CA ALA A 56 -7.09 -5.20 1.60
C ALA A 56 -7.90 -5.17 0.29
N LYS A 57 -9.22 -5.38 0.38
CA LYS A 57 -10.13 -5.24 -0.78
C LYS A 57 -10.09 -3.85 -1.40
N ARG A 58 -10.00 -2.81 -0.56
CA ARG A 58 -9.88 -1.41 -0.99
C ARG A 58 -8.57 -1.13 -1.72
N LEU A 59 -7.48 -1.83 -1.40
CA LEU A 59 -6.19 -1.71 -2.10
C LEU A 59 -6.26 -2.27 -3.52
N GLN A 60 -7.02 -3.35 -3.74
CA GLN A 60 -7.19 -3.96 -5.06
C GLN A 60 -8.28 -3.30 -5.92
N ASN A 61 -9.05 -2.37 -5.36
CA ASN A 61 -10.13 -1.70 -6.08
C ASN A 61 -9.61 -0.56 -6.96
N LEU A 62 -9.57 -0.78 -8.28
CA LEU A 62 -9.12 0.17 -9.30
C LEU A 62 -10.11 1.32 -9.58
N GLN A 63 -11.26 1.34 -8.91
CA GLN A 63 -12.16 2.50 -8.90
C GLN A 63 -11.78 3.52 -7.81
N ARG A 64 -10.76 3.22 -6.98
CA ARG A 64 -10.29 4.10 -5.91
C ARG A 64 -8.89 4.61 -6.21
N ALA A 65 -8.62 5.87 -5.88
CA ALA A 65 -7.33 6.49 -6.13
C ALA A 65 -6.16 5.69 -5.53
N LEU A 66 -6.31 5.17 -4.30
CA LEU A 66 -5.25 4.40 -3.66
C LEU A 66 -4.87 3.15 -4.46
N GLY A 67 -5.85 2.38 -4.96
CA GLY A 67 -5.56 1.17 -5.74
C GLY A 67 -4.84 1.50 -7.04
N LEU A 68 -5.32 2.53 -7.77
CA LEU A 68 -4.68 3.01 -8.99
C LEU A 68 -3.26 3.54 -8.76
N LEU A 69 -3.03 4.27 -7.67
CA LEU A 69 -1.70 4.81 -7.37
C LEU A 69 -0.70 3.71 -6.98
N LEU A 70 -1.15 2.69 -6.25
CA LEU A 70 -0.27 1.59 -5.82
C LEU A 70 0.06 0.64 -6.97
N MET A 71 -0.91 0.32 -7.85
CA MET A 71 -0.67 -0.59 -8.99
C MET A 71 0.39 -0.09 -9.99
N VAL A 72 0.78 1.19 -9.90
CA VAL A 72 1.88 1.72 -10.71
C VAL A 72 3.16 0.93 -10.47
N GLU A 73 3.40 0.48 -9.25
CA GLU A 73 4.66 -0.19 -8.88
C GLU A 73 4.48 -1.41 -7.96
N MET A 74 3.25 -1.78 -7.61
CA MET A 74 2.95 -2.89 -6.71
C MET A 74 1.88 -3.85 -7.24
N ASP A 75 2.21 -5.13 -7.23
CA ASP A 75 1.24 -6.22 -7.27
C ASP A 75 0.74 -6.50 -5.85
N ILE A 76 -0.59 -6.52 -5.66
CA ILE A 76 -1.22 -6.71 -4.36
C ILE A 76 -1.98 -8.03 -4.36
N LYS A 77 -1.52 -9.01 -3.55
CA LYS A 77 -2.12 -10.35 -3.46
C LYS A 77 -2.55 -10.63 -2.02
N MET A 78 -3.77 -11.14 -1.84
CA MET A 78 -4.24 -11.68 -0.55
C MET A 78 -3.80 -13.13 -0.44
N LEU A 79 -2.98 -13.45 0.56
CA LEU A 79 -2.39 -14.78 0.72
C LEU A 79 -3.22 -15.67 1.63
N LYS A 80 -3.68 -15.14 2.77
CA LYS A 80 -4.36 -15.94 3.78
C LYS A 80 -5.30 -15.09 4.64
N LYS A 81 -6.44 -15.66 5.01
CA LYS A 81 -7.32 -15.09 6.04
C LYS A 81 -6.67 -15.25 7.43
N VAL A 82 -6.72 -14.20 8.24
CA VAL A 82 -6.26 -14.20 9.64
C VAL A 82 -7.47 -13.98 10.54
N PRO A 83 -7.96 -15.02 11.25
CA PRO A 83 -9.15 -14.91 12.09
C PRO A 83 -8.99 -13.90 13.24
N PRO A 84 -10.06 -13.19 13.64
CA PRO A 84 -10.03 -12.26 14.78
C PRO A 84 -9.59 -12.90 16.10
N LEU A 85 -9.82 -14.21 16.27
CA LEU A 85 -9.41 -14.99 17.45
C LEU A 85 -7.89 -14.94 17.70
N TYR A 86 -7.08 -14.65 16.67
CA TYR A 86 -5.61 -14.62 16.80
C TYR A 86 -5.08 -13.30 17.39
N PHE A 87 -5.96 -12.36 17.69
CA PHE A 87 -5.60 -11.03 18.20
C PHE A 87 -6.14 -10.83 19.62
N HIS A 88 -5.40 -10.03 20.39
CA HIS A 88 -5.86 -9.47 21.66
C HIS A 88 -5.54 -7.97 21.71
N PRO A 89 -6.52 -7.08 21.90
CA PRO A 89 -7.96 -7.37 21.97
C PRO A 89 -8.52 -7.92 20.64
N LYS A 90 -9.60 -8.71 20.72
CA LYS A 90 -10.24 -9.31 19.54
C LYS A 90 -10.91 -8.22 18.68
N PRO A 91 -10.51 -8.03 17.40
CA PRO A 91 -11.17 -7.08 16.52
C PRO A 91 -12.56 -7.57 16.11
N SER A 92 -13.44 -6.63 15.73
CA SER A 92 -14.78 -6.93 15.21
C SER A 92 -14.79 -7.41 13.75
N VAL A 93 -13.64 -7.36 13.08
CA VAL A 93 -13.48 -7.59 11.65
C VAL A 93 -12.36 -8.58 11.35
N ASP A 94 -12.49 -9.32 10.25
CA ASP A 94 -11.46 -10.23 9.77
C ASP A 94 -10.20 -9.46 9.33
N SER A 95 -9.03 -10.07 9.56
CA SER A 95 -7.77 -9.65 8.95
C SER A 95 -7.38 -10.58 7.80
N VAL A 96 -6.46 -10.11 6.97
CA VAL A 96 -5.81 -10.90 5.91
C VAL A 96 -4.32 -10.58 5.86
N LEU A 97 -3.52 -11.61 5.59
CA LEU A 97 -2.13 -11.45 5.18
C LEU A 97 -2.12 -11.11 3.70
N ILE A 98 -1.54 -9.97 3.36
CA ILE A 98 -1.28 -9.53 1.99
C ILE A 98 0.23 -9.53 1.70
N VAL A 99 0.57 -9.64 0.43
CA VAL A 99 1.89 -9.27 -0.08
C VAL A 99 1.74 -8.10 -1.06
N LEU A 100 2.59 -7.10 -0.86
CA LEU A 100 2.91 -6.07 -1.84
C LEU A 100 4.22 -6.48 -2.51
N GLU A 101 4.15 -6.85 -3.78
CA GLU A 101 5.31 -7.24 -4.58
C GLU A 101 5.64 -6.11 -5.56
N ARG A 102 6.85 -5.55 -5.43
CA ARG A 102 7.28 -4.43 -6.26
C ARG A 102 7.65 -4.91 -7.66
N HIS A 103 7.13 -4.27 -8.70
CA HIS A 103 7.51 -4.52 -10.09
C HIS A 103 8.11 -3.27 -10.74
N GLN A 104 8.48 -3.38 -12.01
CA GLN A 104 8.92 -2.22 -12.78
C GLN A 104 7.77 -1.21 -12.88
N PRO A 105 8.00 0.09 -12.62
CA PRO A 105 6.93 1.08 -12.66
C PRO A 105 6.23 1.13 -14.02
N LEU A 106 4.90 1.04 -14.02
CA LEU A 106 4.08 1.15 -15.23
C LEU A 106 4.01 2.58 -15.79
N ILE A 107 4.36 3.56 -14.94
CA ILE A 107 4.37 4.99 -15.28
C ILE A 107 5.78 5.53 -15.03
N SER A 108 6.30 6.27 -16.01
CA SER A 108 7.60 6.91 -15.90
C SER A 108 7.61 7.94 -14.75
N LYS A 109 8.78 8.17 -14.13
CA LYS A 109 8.92 9.22 -13.10
C LYS A 109 8.52 10.61 -13.62
N LYS A 110 8.77 10.89 -14.90
CA LYS A 110 8.42 12.16 -15.57
C LYS A 110 6.90 12.36 -15.63
N ASP A 111 6.14 11.30 -15.87
CA ASP A 111 4.69 11.37 -16.04
C ASP A 111 3.91 11.13 -14.75
N TYR A 112 4.56 10.66 -13.68
CA TYR A 112 3.88 10.32 -12.42
C TYR A 112 3.05 11.47 -11.85
N LYS A 113 3.52 12.72 -11.93
CA LYS A 113 2.74 13.89 -11.47
C LYS A 113 1.46 14.08 -12.30
N LYS A 114 1.53 13.88 -13.62
CA LYS A 114 0.37 13.93 -14.52
C LYS A 114 -0.59 12.77 -14.25
N TYR A 115 -0.05 11.56 -14.12
CA TYR A 115 -0.81 10.36 -13.78
C TYR A 115 -1.55 10.51 -12.45
N ARG A 116 -0.88 11.02 -11.40
CA ARG A 116 -1.53 11.27 -10.11
C ARG A 116 -2.71 12.24 -10.24
N SER A 117 -2.54 13.33 -10.97
CA SER A 117 -3.62 14.29 -11.25
C SER A 117 -4.77 13.64 -12.03
N PHE A 118 -4.44 12.84 -13.06
CA PHE A 118 -5.40 12.07 -13.84
C PHE A 118 -6.22 11.13 -12.96
N VAL A 119 -5.57 10.33 -12.11
CA VAL A 119 -6.23 9.37 -11.21
C VAL A 119 -7.27 10.06 -10.32
N TYR A 120 -6.91 11.19 -9.69
CA TYR A 120 -7.86 11.89 -8.81
C TYR A 120 -9.07 12.41 -9.57
N LYS A 121 -8.88 13.06 -10.71
CA LYS A 121 -9.98 13.55 -11.56
C LYS A 121 -10.84 12.39 -12.08
N TRP A 122 -10.21 11.28 -12.46
CA TRP A 122 -10.89 10.09 -12.98
C TRP A 122 -11.82 9.48 -11.93
N VAL A 123 -11.32 9.20 -10.73
CA VAL A 123 -12.14 8.58 -9.67
C VAL A 123 -13.23 9.50 -9.13
N ASN A 124 -13.02 10.82 -9.23
CA ASN A 124 -14.02 11.85 -8.91
C ASN A 124 -15.02 12.11 -10.05
N ARG A 125 -14.88 11.40 -11.18
CA ARG A 125 -15.73 11.54 -12.38
C ARG A 125 -15.69 12.93 -13.03
N GLU A 126 -14.57 13.62 -12.90
CA GLU A 126 -14.31 14.94 -13.51
C GLU A 126 -13.90 14.79 -14.99
N TYR A 127 -14.65 14.01 -15.77
CA TYR A 127 -14.24 13.58 -17.12
C TYR A 127 -14.10 14.75 -18.10
N ARG A 128 -14.89 15.81 -17.95
CA ARG A 128 -14.79 17.03 -18.79
C ARG A 128 -13.46 17.77 -18.64
N VAL A 129 -12.78 17.59 -17.51
CA VAL A 129 -11.45 18.16 -17.26
C VAL A 129 -10.35 17.29 -17.89
N LEU A 130 -10.64 16.00 -18.08
CA LEU A 130 -9.69 15.02 -18.60
C LEU A 130 -9.74 14.89 -20.11
N PHE A 131 -10.95 14.94 -20.67
CA PHE A 131 -11.22 14.67 -22.06
C PHE A 131 -12.16 15.75 -22.61
N THR A 132 -11.82 16.27 -23.77
CA THR A 132 -12.79 17.02 -24.58
C THR A 132 -13.88 16.06 -25.05
N LYS A 133 -15.08 16.59 -25.31
CA LYS A 133 -16.13 15.82 -25.99
C LYS A 133 -15.64 15.34 -27.36
#